data_AF-A0A2G9NHU3-F1
#
_entry.id   AF-A0A2G9NHU3-F1
#
_cell.length_a   1.000
_cell.length_b   1.000
_cell.length_c   1.000
_cell.angle_alpha   90.00
_cell.angle_beta   90.00
_cell.angle_gamma   90.00
#
_symmetry.space_group_name_H-M   'P 1'
#
loop_
_entity.id
_entity.type
_entity.pdbx_description
1 polymer ?
#
loop_
_entity_poly.entity_id
_entity_poly.type
_entity_poly.pdbx_seq_one_letter_code
_entity_poly.pdbx_strand_id
1 'polypeptide(L)' 'MSDRKHMKKIREKRIKSIKEQIKDHEDKIDKEKGRFDTTKDYWKKEIDEKFVKQLEEDEDYVEEN' A
#
# COMPACT_ATOMS: atom_id res chain seq x y z
N MET A 1 7.16 15.01 -22.92
CA MET A 1 7.73 13.71 -22.48
C MET A 1 8.29 13.75 -21.06
N SER A 2 8.89 14.86 -20.60
CA SER A 2 9.45 14.95 -19.23
C SER A 2 8.44 14.74 -18.11
N ASP A 3 7.21 15.24 -18.24
CA ASP A 3 6.20 15.12 -17.19
C ASP A 3 5.74 13.68 -16.95
N ARG A 4 5.60 12.87 -18.00
CA ARG A 4 5.21 11.45 -17.86
C ARG A 4 6.27 10.63 -17.13
N LYS A 5 7.55 10.83 -17.46
CA LYS A 5 8.66 10.17 -16.76
C LYS A 5 8.77 10.60 -15.29
N HIS A 6 8.45 11.87 -14.99
CA HIS A 6 8.44 12.36 -13.62
C HIS A 6 7.27 11.76 -12.81
N MET A 7 6.07 11.73 -13.40
CA MET A 7 4.90 11.11 -12.78
C MET A 7 5.08 9.61 -12.54
N LYS A 8 5.68 8.89 -13.49
CA LYS A 8 6.04 7.48 -13.31
C LYS A 8 6.92 7.26 -12.08
N LYS A 9 8.00 8.05 -11.93
CA LYS A 9 8.88 7.99 -10.75
C LYS A 9 8.18 8.32 -9.43
N ILE A 10 7.23 9.26 -9.44
CA ILE A 10 6.45 9.61 -8.24
C ILE A 10 5.57 8.42 -7.84
N ARG A 11 4.89 7.80 -8.81
CA ARG A 11 4.04 6.63 -8.55
C ARG A 11 4.84 5.41 -8.13
N GLU A 12 6.01 5.14 -8.72
CA GLU A 12 6.94 4.10 -8.25
C GLU A 12 7.35 4.30 -6.79
N LYS A 13 7.65 5.54 -6.38
CA LYS A 13 7.94 5.85 -4.97
C LYS A 13 6.73 5.65 -4.08
N ARG A 14 5.52 5.99 -4.56
CA ARG A 14 4.26 5.80 -3.84
C ARG A 14 3.96 4.31 -3.62
N ILE A 15 4.08 3.48 -4.66
CA ILE A 15 3.98 2.02 -4.59
C ILE A 15 4.92 1.47 -3.50
N LYS A 16 6.19 1.90 -3.52
CA LYS A 16 7.16 1.43 -2.53
C LYS A 16 6.78 1.84 -1.11
N SER A 17 6.35 3.09 -0.91
CA SER A 17 5.91 3.58 0.39
C SER A 17 4.68 2.83 0.91
N ILE A 18 3.71 2.53 0.03
CA ILE A 18 2.52 1.76 0.38
C ILE A 18 2.90 0.33 0.77
N LYS A 19 3.80 -0.32 0.02
CA LYS A 19 4.31 -1.67 0.36
C LYS A 19 5.00 -1.69 1.74
N GLU A 20 5.75 -0.65 2.10
CA GLU A 20 6.34 -0.52 3.44
C GLU A 20 5.27 -0.33 4.52
N GLN A 21 4.24 0.50 4.28
CA GLN A 21 3.14 0.69 5.24
C GLN A 21 2.34 -0.60 5.46
N ILE A 22 2.02 -1.34 4.39
CA ILE A 22 1.35 -2.66 4.49
C ILE A 22 2.19 -3.58 5.39
N LYS A 23 3.50 -3.66 5.13
CA LYS A 23 4.40 -4.49 5.92
C LYS A 23 4.42 -4.08 7.39
N ASP A 24 4.45 -2.78 7.70
CA ASP A 24 4.37 -2.28 9.07
C ASP A 24 3.05 -2.65 9.76
N HIS A 25 1.94 -2.65 9.02
CA HIS A 25 0.64 -3.08 9.54
C HIS A 25 0.58 -4.60 9.75
N GLU A 26 1.13 -5.41 8.84
CA GLU A 26 1.28 -6.86 9.00
C GLU A 26 2.16 -7.20 10.23
N ASP A 27 3.28 -6.51 10.39
CA ASP A 27 4.18 -6.65 11.54
C ASP A 27 3.46 -6.33 12.86
N LYS A 28 2.58 -5.32 12.88
CA LYS A 28 1.74 -5.00 14.04
C LYS A 28 0.72 -6.09 14.33
N ILE A 29 0.08 -6.63 13.29
CA ILE A 29 -0.88 -7.74 13.40
C ILE A 29 -0.20 -9.00 13.97
N ASP A 30 1.02 -9.29 13.55
CA ASP A 30 1.80 -10.45 13.97
C ASP A 30 2.37 -10.29 15.40
N LYS A 31 2.89 -9.10 15.73
CA LYS A 31 3.41 -8.78 17.07
C LYS A 31 2.32 -8.62 18.14
N GLU A 32 1.10 -8.22 17.76
CA GLU A 32 -0.04 -8.16 18.69
C GLU A 32 -0.52 -9.57 19.07
N LYS A 33 0.14 -10.17 20.06
CA LYS A 33 -0.40 -11.29 20.84
C LYS A 33 -1.43 -10.75 21.83
N GLY A 34 -2.71 -10.79 21.47
CA GLY A 34 -3.83 -10.62 22.41
C GLY A 34 -4.63 -9.32 22.31
N ARG A 35 -4.44 -8.47 21.30
CA ARG A 35 -5.36 -7.35 21.06
C ARG A 35 -6.61 -7.89 20.36
N PHE A 36 -7.79 -7.55 20.88
CA PHE A 36 -9.11 -7.95 20.37
C PHE A 36 -9.14 -7.99 18.83
N ASP A 37 -9.70 -9.07 18.26
CA ASP A 37 -9.80 -9.35 16.82
C ASP A 37 -10.18 -8.13 15.98
N THR A 38 -11.01 -7.25 16.53
CA THR A 38 -11.45 -6.00 15.91
C THR A 38 -10.32 -5.05 15.49
N THR A 39 -9.18 -5.05 16.18
CA THR A 39 -8.04 -4.19 15.81
C THR A 39 -7.29 -4.77 14.63
N LYS A 40 -7.14 -6.10 14.58
CA LYS A 40 -6.52 -6.81 13.45
C LYS A 40 -7.38 -6.70 12.20
N ASP A 41 -8.69 -6.86 12.35
CA ASP A 41 -9.66 -6.69 11.27
C ASP A 41 -9.71 -5.25 10.76
N TYR A 42 -9.59 -4.25 11.65
CA TYR A 42 -9.48 -2.86 11.24
C TYR A 42 -8.25 -2.64 10.34
N TRP A 43 -7.07 -3.11 10.75
CA TRP A 43 -5.85 -2.97 9.96
C TRP A 43 -5.91 -3.75 8.65
N LYS A 44 -6.43 -4.98 8.66
CA LYS A 44 -6.64 -5.77 7.43
C LYS A 44 -7.58 -5.08 6.46
N LYS A 45 -8.70 -4.54 6.96
CA LYS A 45 -9.64 -3.81 6.12
C LYS A 45 -9.02 -2.55 5.52
N GLU A 46 -8.20 -1.83 6.29
CA GLU A 46 -7.51 -0.64 5.79
C GLU A 46 -6.45 -0.97 4.73
N ILE A 47 -5.73 -2.10 4.89
CA ILE A 47 -4.85 -2.70 3.87
C ILE A 47 -5.64 -3.03 2.60
N ASP A 48 -6.70 -3.83 2.72
CA ASP A 48 -7.45 -4.36 1.58
C ASP A 48 -8.20 -3.28 0.79
N GLU A 49 -8.80 -2.28 1.43
CA GLU A 49 -9.66 -1.33 0.71
C GLU A 49 -8.90 -0.11 0.16
N LYS A 50 -7.98 0.48 0.92
CA LYS A 50 -7.30 1.72 0.52
C LYS A 50 -6.00 1.44 -0.20
N PHE A 51 -5.17 0.56 0.35
CA PHE A 51 -3.82 0.37 -0.14
C PHE A 51 -3.77 -0.52 -1.39
N VAL A 52 -4.58 -1.58 -1.47
CA VAL A 52 -4.64 -2.45 -2.67
C VAL A 52 -5.15 -1.70 -3.89
N LYS A 53 -6.28 -0.97 -3.78
CA LYS A 53 -6.81 -0.19 -4.91
C LYS A 53 -5.82 0.85 -5.42
N GLN A 54 -5.15 1.53 -4.48
CA GLN A 54 -4.17 2.56 -4.84
C GLN A 54 -2.89 1.97 -5.45
N LEU A 55 -2.54 0.74 -5.06
CA LEU A 55 -1.46 -0.02 -5.68
C LEU A 55 -1.81 -0.43 -7.11
N GLU A 56 -2.99 -1.00 -7.35
CA GLU A 56 -3.45 -1.37 -8.69
C GLU A 56 -3.45 -0.16 -9.65
N GLU A 57 -4.04 0.97 -9.24
CA GLU A 57 -4.08 2.19 -10.06
C GLU A 57 -2.68 2.76 -10.38
N ASP A 58 -1.70 2.52 -9.51
CA ASP A 58 -0.33 2.96 -9.72
C ASP A 58 0.50 2.00 -10.53
N GLU A 59 0.35 0.69 -10.29
CA GLU A 59 1.02 -0.35 -11.07
C GLU A 59 0.53 -0.30 -12.52
N ASP A 60 -0.78 -0.18 -12.75
CA ASP A 60 -1.36 0.00 -14.09
C ASP A 60 -0.79 1.23 -14.81
N TYR A 61 -0.68 2.38 -14.13
CA TYR A 61 -0.12 3.58 -14.74
C TYR A 61 1.37 3.44 -15.07
N VAL A 62 2.13 2.72 -14.23
CA VAL A 62 3.57 2.48 -14.41
C VAL A 62 3.83 1.45 -15.51
N GLU A 63 2.92 0.48 -15.72
CA GLU A 63 2.99 -0.46 -16.85
C GLU A 63 2.56 0.17 -18.17
N GLU A 64 1.49 0.97 -18.18
CA GLU A 64 0.97 1.60 -19.41
C GLU A 64 1.83 2.76 -19.94
N ASN A 65 2.65 3.42 -19.09
CA ASN A 65 3.48 4.59 -19.45
C ASN A 65 4.98 4.38 -19.24
#